data_AF-J9B9G0-F1
#
_entry.id   AF-J9B9G0-F1
#
_cell.length_a   1.000
_cell.length_b   1.000
_cell.length_c   1.000
_cell.angle_alpha   90.00
_cell.angle_beta   90.00
_cell.angle_gamma   90.00
#
_symmetry.space_group_name_H-M   'P 1'
#
loop_
_entity.id
_entity.type
_entity.pdbx_description
1 polymer ?
#
loop_
_entity_poly.entity_id
_entity_poly.type
_entity_poly.pdbx_seq_one_letter_code
_entity_poly.pdbx_strand_id
1 'polypeptide(L)'
;MDLEQLFAVIVHYRTENSILWNAAINHLKSPNFSTVINYIVEQLAIKFERSQSAFQNMRQVVQNLLTEKSYKLEVCLYFLREFLRRANDAIYPVELIVPIWLVVAFEKPKADELNDISESICKNLRVSFRKNGLYFEAFSADSSSTILSIRWLFETVSKNANSNKWIHENIMSWSELLVAPLYRILMNAEETTVIHCCHIMSYLYMYAAQQIYKPPSECNFNRSPFVRFCKLILQNVLLMREFPAMFVREVLPNYMTGMLSLPVHSTPYLLRVVSDVLEKHLDDNFLKEIFKSMLKEKPQLITALYASSKVGTRLFNFVSQIKV
;
A
#
# COMPACT_ATOMS: atom_id res chain seq x y z
N MET A 1 34.44 20.65 10.95
CA MET A 1 33.78 19.43 11.45
C MET A 1 32.80 19.01 10.39
N ASP A 2 32.93 17.80 9.88
CA ASP A 2 32.01 17.25 8.89
C ASP A 2 30.61 17.11 9.51
N LEU A 3 29.54 17.25 8.71
CA LEU A 3 28.17 17.23 9.23
C LEU A 3 27.84 15.87 9.86
N GLU A 4 28.39 14.80 9.29
CA GLU A 4 28.29 13.43 9.77
C GLU A 4 29.01 13.23 11.10
N GLN A 5 30.20 13.82 11.27
CA GLN A 5 30.92 13.81 12.54
C GLN A 5 30.14 14.58 13.61
N LEU A 6 29.54 15.71 13.22
CA LEU A 6 28.68 16.46 14.11
C LEU A 6 27.48 15.61 14.57
N PHE A 7 26.76 14.96 13.65
CA PHE A 7 25.65 14.05 13.99
C PHE A 7 26.07 12.93 14.94
N ALA A 8 27.22 12.28 14.69
CA ALA A 8 27.72 11.20 15.53
C ALA A 8 28.06 11.66 16.96
N VAL A 9 28.61 12.87 17.11
CA VAL A 9 28.93 13.43 18.44
C VAL A 9 27.66 13.82 19.18
N ILE A 10 26.70 14.45 18.49
CA ILE A 10 25.54 15.07 19.15
C ILE A 10 24.35 14.13 19.33
N VAL A 11 24.38 12.92 18.77
CA VAL A 11 23.23 12.01 18.68
C VAL A 11 22.53 11.75 20.03
N HIS A 12 23.30 11.68 21.11
CA HIS A 12 22.79 11.42 22.46
C HIS A 12 22.42 12.68 23.24
N TYR A 13 22.64 13.88 22.68
CA TYR A 13 22.29 15.12 23.34
C TYR A 13 20.77 15.28 23.32
N ARG A 14 20.25 15.63 24.49
CA ARG A 14 18.80 15.73 24.77
C ARG A 14 18.21 17.09 24.38
N THR A 15 18.98 17.93 23.69
CA THR A 15 18.63 19.30 23.32
C THR A 15 17.99 19.32 21.94
N GLU A 16 16.80 19.89 21.82
CA GLU A 16 16.15 20.06 20.52
C GLU A 16 16.90 21.10 19.68
N ASN A 17 17.38 20.70 18.50
CA ASN A 17 17.99 21.61 17.54
C ASN A 17 17.31 21.46 16.17
N SER A 18 16.49 22.44 15.80
CA SER A 18 15.73 22.45 14.55
C SER A 18 16.63 22.55 13.31
N ILE A 19 17.78 23.22 13.41
CA ILE A 19 18.76 23.35 12.32
C ILE A 19 19.36 21.98 12.02
N LEU A 20 19.79 21.25 13.06
CA LEU A 20 20.37 19.92 12.92
C LEU A 20 19.35 18.88 12.47
N TRP A 21 18.11 18.99 12.96
CA TRP A 21 17.01 18.16 12.45
C TRP A 21 16.78 18.37 10.95
N ASN A 22 16.64 19.62 10.50
CA ASN A 22 16.43 19.91 9.07
C ASN A 22 17.61 19.50 8.20
N ALA A 23 18.84 19.68 8.70
CA ALA A 23 20.05 19.18 8.03
C ALA A 23 20.01 17.65 7.89
N ALA A 24 19.62 16.92 8.95
CA ALA A 24 19.51 15.48 8.91
C ALA A 24 18.44 15.02 7.91
N ILE A 25 17.27 15.67 7.88
CA ILE A 25 16.21 15.37 6.90
C ILE A 25 16.71 15.55 5.47
N ASN A 26 17.43 16.65 5.19
CA ASN A 26 17.98 16.93 3.86
C ASN A 26 19.05 15.92 3.43
N HIS A 27 19.79 15.34 4.39
CA HIS A 27 20.85 14.36 4.15
C HIS A 27 20.39 12.90 4.32
N LEU A 28 19.10 12.65 4.56
CA LEU A 28 18.55 11.32 4.85
C LEU A 28 18.86 10.27 3.77
N LYS A 29 19.08 10.71 2.53
CA LYS A 29 19.32 9.86 1.35
C LYS A 29 20.72 10.03 0.76
N SER A 30 21.64 10.66 1.51
CA SER A 30 23.04 10.84 1.14
C SER A 30 23.79 9.49 1.13
N PRO A 31 25.01 9.41 0.57
CA PRO A 31 25.83 8.19 0.63
C PRO A 31 26.08 7.70 2.08
N ASN A 32 26.14 8.62 3.05
CA ASN A 32 26.34 8.33 4.48
C ASN A 32 25.03 8.26 5.26
N PHE A 33 23.95 7.77 4.62
CA PHE A 33 22.61 7.75 5.22
C PHE A 33 22.54 7.01 6.56
N SER A 34 23.45 6.06 6.83
CA SER A 34 23.48 5.30 8.08
C SER A 34 23.69 6.20 9.29
N THR A 35 24.69 7.08 9.25
CA THR A 35 24.99 8.05 10.32
C THR A 35 23.81 9.00 10.54
N VAL A 36 23.21 9.48 9.44
CA VAL A 36 22.08 10.41 9.47
C VAL A 36 20.82 9.74 10.06
N ILE A 37 20.53 8.50 9.64
CA ILE A 37 19.39 7.73 10.16
C ILE A 37 19.58 7.42 11.64
N ASN A 38 20.78 7.01 12.07
CA ASN A 38 21.05 6.74 13.48
C ASN A 38 20.80 7.98 14.34
N TYR A 39 21.21 9.16 13.85
CA TYR A 39 20.87 10.43 14.49
C TYR A 39 19.35 10.66 14.57
N ILE A 40 18.63 10.52 13.45
CA ILE A 40 17.18 10.73 13.41
C ILE A 40 16.44 9.76 14.32
N VAL A 41 16.80 8.48 14.32
CA VAL A 41 16.18 7.44 15.14
C VAL A 41 16.37 7.72 16.63
N GLU A 42 17.58 8.11 17.05
CA GLU A 42 17.84 8.45 18.45
C GLU A 42 17.06 9.70 18.87
N GLN A 43 17.04 10.73 18.04
CA GLN A 43 16.29 11.96 18.32
C GLN A 43 14.78 11.73 18.34
N LEU A 44 14.25 10.85 17.49
CA LEU A 44 12.85 10.43 17.54
C LEU A 44 12.54 9.71 18.85
N ALA A 45 13.40 8.77 19.29
CA ALA A 45 13.23 8.07 20.56
C ALA A 45 13.16 9.05 21.75
N ILE A 46 14.11 9.99 21.84
CA ILE A 46 14.11 11.04 22.87
C ILE A 46 12.82 11.89 22.82
N LYS A 47 12.33 12.20 21.61
CA LYS A 47 11.13 13.03 21.43
C LYS A 47 9.83 12.29 21.79
N PHE A 48 9.75 11.00 21.51
CA PHE A 48 8.60 10.16 21.88
C PHE A 48 8.43 10.07 23.40
N GLU A 49 9.52 10.09 24.17
CA GLU A 49 9.46 10.15 25.63
C GLU A 49 8.88 11.49 26.16
N ARG A 50 8.91 12.56 25.37
CA ARG A 50 8.77 13.95 25.87
C ARG A 50 7.67 14.80 25.25
N SER A 51 7.17 14.49 24.05
CA SER A 51 6.41 15.50 23.27
C SER A 51 5.44 14.96 22.21
N GLN A 52 4.42 15.76 21.87
CA GLN A 52 3.55 15.55 20.71
C GLN A 52 4.23 15.89 19.36
N SER A 53 5.34 16.65 19.36
CA SER A 53 6.06 17.04 18.12
C SER A 53 6.78 15.86 17.45
N ALA A 54 7.01 14.76 18.18
CA ALA A 54 7.55 13.51 17.66
C ALA A 54 6.76 12.96 16.46
N PHE A 55 5.42 13.11 16.48
CA PHE A 55 4.55 12.63 15.39
C PHE A 55 4.73 13.41 14.10
N GLN A 56 4.87 14.73 14.19
CA GLN A 56 5.12 15.58 13.03
C GLN A 56 6.49 15.30 12.43
N ASN A 57 7.51 15.15 13.29
CA ASN A 57 8.86 14.79 12.89
C ASN A 57 8.90 13.42 12.20
N MET A 58 8.21 12.43 12.76
CA MET A 58 8.09 11.11 12.13
C MET A 58 7.40 11.18 10.77
N ARG A 59 6.30 11.95 10.64
CA ARG A 59 5.64 12.18 9.34
C ARG A 59 6.58 12.82 8.33
N GLN A 60 7.38 13.80 8.74
CA GLN A 60 8.37 14.43 7.88
C GLN A 60 9.41 13.42 7.38
N VAL A 61 9.91 12.54 8.24
CA VAL A 61 10.85 11.46 7.86
C VAL A 61 10.19 10.54 6.84
N VAL A 62 8.99 10.04 7.11
CA VAL A 62 8.25 9.13 6.22
C VAL A 62 8.01 9.76 4.84
N GLN A 63 7.55 11.01 4.80
CA GLN A 63 7.34 11.75 3.54
C GLN A 63 8.66 11.95 2.77
N ASN A 64 9.76 12.24 3.47
CA ASN A 64 11.06 12.38 2.84
C ASN A 64 11.63 11.05 2.36
N LEU A 65 11.35 9.92 3.02
CA LEU A 65 11.77 8.60 2.54
C LEU A 65 11.02 8.20 1.26
N LEU A 66 9.71 8.41 1.24
CA LEU A 66 8.81 7.90 0.19
C LEU A 66 8.60 8.86 -0.99
N THR A 67 9.28 10.01 -1.02
CA THR A 67 9.17 10.97 -2.13
C THR A 67 9.79 10.43 -3.42
N GLU A 68 9.05 10.55 -4.53
CA GLU A 68 9.34 9.95 -5.84
C GLU A 68 10.77 10.21 -6.34
N LYS A 69 11.18 11.49 -6.34
CA LYS A 69 12.43 11.97 -6.95
C LYS A 69 13.70 11.31 -6.37
N SER A 70 13.61 10.72 -5.18
CA SER A 70 14.80 10.25 -4.45
C SER A 70 14.55 8.98 -3.63
N TYR A 71 13.47 8.25 -3.87
CA TYR A 71 13.19 6.98 -3.18
C TYR A 71 14.37 5.99 -3.29
N LYS A 72 14.68 5.25 -2.23
CA LYS A 72 15.78 4.27 -2.18
C LYS A 72 15.43 3.15 -1.21
N LEU A 73 15.33 1.92 -1.73
CA LEU A 73 14.93 0.75 -0.94
C LEU A 73 15.85 0.53 0.27
N GLU A 74 17.16 0.59 0.05
CA GLU A 74 18.19 0.37 1.06
C GLU A 74 18.09 1.37 2.23
N VAL A 75 17.74 2.63 1.93
CA VAL A 75 17.56 3.68 2.95
C VAL A 75 16.29 3.43 3.75
N CYS A 76 15.18 3.08 3.08
CA CYS A 76 13.91 2.75 3.74
C CYS A 76 14.03 1.52 4.65
N LEU A 77 14.70 0.48 4.17
CA LEU A 77 14.93 -0.74 4.93
C LEU A 77 15.85 -0.48 6.13
N TYR A 78 16.95 0.25 5.94
CA TYR A 78 17.85 0.60 7.04
C TYR A 78 17.13 1.42 8.12
N PHE A 79 16.31 2.40 7.72
CA PHE A 79 15.48 3.16 8.64
C PHE A 79 14.55 2.27 9.46
N LEU A 80 13.82 1.35 8.83
CA LEU A 80 12.92 0.43 9.55
C LEU A 80 13.67 -0.41 10.58
N ARG A 81 14.81 -0.99 10.20
CA ARG A 81 15.62 -1.82 11.11
C ARG A 81 16.06 -1.03 12.33
N GLU A 82 16.71 0.12 12.12
CA GLU A 82 17.24 0.92 13.22
C GLU A 82 16.13 1.49 14.09
N PHE A 83 15.04 1.96 13.48
CA PHE A 83 13.90 2.49 14.22
C PHE A 83 13.25 1.41 15.10
N LEU A 84 12.98 0.22 14.56
CA LEU A 84 12.37 -0.87 15.32
C LEU A 84 13.31 -1.40 16.41
N ARG A 85 14.61 -1.52 16.11
CA ARG A 85 15.64 -1.90 17.08
C ARG A 85 15.70 -0.93 18.26
N ARG A 86 15.63 0.38 17.98
CA ARG A 86 15.72 1.41 19.03
C ARG A 86 14.42 1.59 19.80
N ALA A 87 13.28 1.45 19.12
CA ALA A 87 11.97 1.60 19.74
C ALA A 87 11.72 0.56 20.83
N ASN A 88 12.24 -0.67 20.69
CA ASN A 88 12.27 -1.74 21.72
C ASN A 88 11.11 -1.69 22.75
N ASP A 89 9.89 -1.95 22.29
CA ASP A 89 8.61 -1.94 23.05
C ASP A 89 8.12 -0.56 23.57
N ALA A 90 8.79 0.55 23.28
CA ALA A 90 8.25 1.89 23.50
C ALA A 90 6.99 2.12 22.64
N ILE A 91 6.00 2.82 23.21
CA ILE A 91 4.75 3.12 22.51
C ILE A 91 5.02 4.20 21.46
N TYR A 92 5.10 3.81 20.19
CA TYR A 92 5.09 4.71 19.04
C TYR A 92 3.84 4.48 18.18
N PRO A 93 3.38 5.48 17.41
CA PRO A 93 2.25 5.34 16.49
C PRO A 93 2.71 4.55 15.26
N VAL A 94 2.57 3.22 15.34
CA VAL A 94 3.01 2.27 14.32
C VAL A 94 2.43 2.57 12.93
N GLU A 95 1.27 3.22 12.87
CA GLU A 95 0.61 3.62 11.63
C GLU A 95 1.49 4.53 10.78
N LEU A 96 2.38 5.31 11.40
CA LEU A 96 3.25 6.23 10.66
C LEU A 96 4.34 5.47 9.87
N ILE A 97 4.75 4.28 10.31
CA ILE A 97 5.77 3.48 9.60
C ILE A 97 5.19 2.46 8.63
N VAL A 98 3.88 2.16 8.72
CA VAL A 98 3.20 1.21 7.82
C VAL A 98 3.48 1.51 6.34
N PRO A 99 3.45 2.77 5.84
CA PRO A 99 3.77 3.06 4.44
C PRO A 99 5.20 2.65 4.04
N ILE A 100 6.19 2.85 4.92
CA ILE A 100 7.57 2.46 4.64
C ILE A 100 7.67 0.94 4.59
N TRP A 101 7.05 0.24 5.54
CA TRP A 101 7.01 -1.22 5.58
C TRP A 101 6.37 -1.81 4.32
N LEU A 102 5.22 -1.29 3.90
CA LEU A 102 4.53 -1.74 2.68
C LEU A 102 5.42 -1.54 1.44
N VAL A 103 6.05 -0.38 1.29
CA VAL A 103 6.94 -0.10 0.14
C VAL A 103 8.14 -1.03 0.11
N VAL A 104 8.79 -1.25 1.25
CA VAL A 104 9.91 -2.19 1.37
C VAL A 104 9.45 -3.62 1.04
N ALA A 105 8.27 -4.02 1.52
CA ALA A 105 7.69 -5.32 1.22
C ALA A 105 7.30 -5.49 -0.25
N PHE A 106 6.88 -4.42 -0.94
CA PHE A 106 6.58 -4.46 -2.38
C PHE A 106 7.81 -4.75 -3.25
N GLU A 107 8.97 -4.21 -2.87
CA GLU A 107 10.16 -4.29 -3.71
C GLU A 107 11.09 -5.46 -3.37
N LYS A 108 11.05 -5.97 -2.14
CA LYS A 108 11.95 -7.02 -1.65
C LYS A 108 11.20 -8.35 -1.48
N PRO A 109 11.15 -9.22 -2.51
CA PRO A 109 10.49 -10.51 -2.42
C PRO A 109 11.22 -11.44 -1.43
N LYS A 110 10.46 -12.03 -0.49
CA LYS A 110 10.87 -13.11 0.44
C LYS A 110 12.30 -12.99 1.00
N ALA A 111 12.46 -12.19 2.06
CA ALA A 111 13.65 -12.17 2.89
C ALA A 111 13.27 -12.45 4.35
N ASP A 112 14.00 -13.33 5.04
CA ASP A 112 13.72 -13.71 6.44
C ASP A 112 13.65 -12.48 7.36
N GLU A 113 14.56 -11.53 7.13
CA GLU A 113 14.57 -10.24 7.79
C GLU A 113 13.27 -9.44 7.66
N LEU A 114 12.53 -9.56 6.56
CA LEU A 114 11.24 -8.88 6.43
C LEU A 114 10.17 -9.53 7.30
N ASN A 115 10.29 -10.83 7.58
CA ASN A 115 9.36 -11.50 8.47
C ASN A 115 9.56 -10.98 9.90
N ASP A 116 10.80 -10.81 10.37
CA ASP A 116 11.09 -10.22 11.69
C ASP A 116 10.56 -8.78 11.81
N ILE A 117 10.78 -7.97 10.77
CA ILE A 117 10.23 -6.60 10.69
C ILE A 117 8.69 -6.63 10.74
N SER A 118 8.07 -7.52 9.95
CA SER A 118 6.62 -7.64 9.87
C SER A 118 6.00 -8.11 11.18
N GLU A 119 6.64 -9.05 11.87
CA GLU A 119 6.21 -9.53 13.18
C GLU A 119 6.21 -8.38 14.20
N SER A 120 7.30 -7.62 14.27
CA SER A 120 7.43 -6.46 15.17
C SER A 120 6.36 -5.40 14.88
N ILE A 121 6.12 -5.08 13.61
CA ILE A 121 5.07 -4.13 13.20
C ILE A 121 3.68 -4.66 13.54
N CYS A 122 3.38 -5.93 13.24
CA CYS A 122 2.09 -6.56 13.55
C CYS A 122 1.82 -6.60 15.06
N LYS A 123 2.83 -6.89 15.89
CA LYS A 123 2.72 -6.82 17.36
C LYS A 123 2.26 -5.43 17.80
N ASN A 124 2.86 -4.38 17.27
CA ASN A 124 2.51 -2.99 17.59
C ASN A 124 1.16 -2.56 17.01
N LEU A 125 0.81 -3.02 15.80
CA LEU A 125 -0.51 -2.78 15.19
C LEU A 125 -1.62 -3.38 16.05
N ARG A 126 -1.44 -4.59 16.60
CA ARG A 126 -2.44 -5.18 17.52
C ARG A 126 -2.68 -4.30 18.75
N VAL A 127 -1.62 -3.73 19.32
CA VAL A 127 -1.75 -2.81 20.47
C VAL A 127 -2.53 -1.55 20.04
N SER A 128 -2.19 -0.98 18.89
CA SER A 128 -2.90 0.20 18.38
C SER A 128 -4.36 -0.08 18.04
N PHE A 129 -4.64 -1.18 17.37
CA PHE A 129 -5.99 -1.63 17.03
C PHE A 129 -6.86 -1.78 18.28
N ARG A 130 -6.34 -2.39 19.36
CA ARG A 130 -7.05 -2.46 20.65
C ARG A 130 -7.33 -1.08 21.23
N LYS A 131 -6.35 -0.18 21.21
CA LYS A 131 -6.52 1.20 21.70
C LYS A 131 -7.58 1.98 20.92
N ASN A 132 -7.76 1.67 19.64
CA ASN A 132 -8.74 2.30 18.76
C ASN A 132 -10.06 1.50 18.63
N GLY A 133 -10.28 0.50 19.48
CA GLY A 133 -11.53 -0.27 19.54
C GLY A 133 -11.78 -1.16 18.33
N LEU A 134 -10.73 -1.59 17.61
CA LEU A 134 -10.86 -2.44 16.42
C LEU A 134 -10.93 -3.92 16.80
N TYR A 135 -11.83 -4.65 16.15
CA TYR A 135 -11.93 -6.10 16.24
C TYR A 135 -10.98 -6.77 15.26
N PHE A 136 -10.17 -7.71 15.73
CA PHE A 136 -9.27 -8.47 14.87
C PHE A 136 -9.10 -9.89 15.38
N GLU A 137 -8.98 -10.82 14.43
CA GLU A 137 -8.62 -12.20 14.73
C GLU A 137 -7.19 -12.29 15.25
N ALA A 138 -6.94 -13.27 16.10
CA ALA A 138 -5.61 -13.49 16.66
C ALA A 138 -4.63 -13.83 15.52
N PHE A 139 -3.68 -12.93 15.29
CA PHE A 139 -2.54 -13.18 14.41
C PHE A 139 -1.58 -14.16 15.10
N SER A 140 -1.38 -15.37 14.55
CA SER A 140 -0.36 -16.30 15.02
C SER A 140 1.00 -15.85 14.50
N ALA A 141 1.82 -15.28 15.38
CA ALA A 141 3.17 -14.80 15.05
C ALA A 141 4.10 -15.95 14.63
N ASP A 142 3.86 -17.17 15.11
CA ASP A 142 4.77 -18.31 15.03
C ASP A 142 5.01 -18.89 13.61
N SER A 143 4.36 -18.36 12.57
CA SER A 143 4.53 -18.85 11.18
C SER A 143 4.24 -17.82 10.09
N SER A 144 4.21 -16.53 10.42
CA SER A 144 3.66 -15.52 9.52
C SER A 144 4.69 -14.97 8.53
N SER A 145 4.48 -15.24 7.24
CA SER A 145 5.19 -14.52 6.18
C SER A 145 4.73 -13.07 6.09
N THR A 146 5.61 -12.17 5.65
CA THR A 146 5.31 -10.75 5.38
C THR A 146 4.01 -10.54 4.58
N ILE A 147 3.74 -11.41 3.60
CA ILE A 147 2.53 -11.33 2.77
C ILE A 147 1.27 -11.58 3.61
N LEU A 148 1.30 -12.58 4.50
CA LEU A 148 0.17 -12.87 5.40
C LEU A 148 -0.05 -11.74 6.41
N SER A 149 1.02 -11.12 6.90
CA SER A 149 0.95 -9.92 7.76
C SER A 149 0.22 -8.76 7.07
N ILE A 150 0.56 -8.49 5.80
CA ILE A 150 -0.06 -7.41 5.02
C ILE A 150 -1.52 -7.74 4.69
N ARG A 151 -1.82 -9.01 4.33
CA ARG A 151 -3.20 -9.45 4.13
C ARG A 151 -4.03 -9.25 5.40
N TRP A 152 -3.51 -9.68 6.55
CA TRP A 152 -4.17 -9.51 7.85
C TRP A 152 -4.44 -8.04 8.20
N LEU A 153 -3.49 -7.14 7.91
CA LEU A 153 -3.67 -5.70 8.08
C LEU A 153 -4.89 -5.20 7.28
N PHE A 154 -4.91 -5.48 5.97
CA PHE A 154 -5.98 -4.95 5.12
C PHE A 154 -7.33 -5.61 5.40
N GLU A 155 -7.36 -6.91 5.69
CA GLU A 155 -8.59 -7.60 6.08
C GLU A 155 -9.16 -7.03 7.40
N THR A 156 -8.30 -6.78 8.38
CA THR A 156 -8.69 -6.14 9.65
C THR A 156 -9.27 -4.74 9.42
N VAL A 157 -8.60 -3.93 8.60
CA VAL A 157 -9.07 -2.61 8.20
C VAL A 157 -10.45 -2.69 7.54
N SER A 158 -10.65 -3.63 6.63
CA SER A 158 -11.92 -3.83 5.92
C SER A 158 -13.07 -4.19 6.85
N LYS A 159 -12.86 -5.17 7.74
CA LYS A 159 -13.87 -5.65 8.70
C LYS A 159 -14.38 -4.56 9.65
N ASN A 160 -13.59 -3.51 9.87
CA ASN A 160 -13.90 -2.44 10.81
C ASN A 160 -14.22 -1.09 10.12
N ALA A 161 -14.23 -1.02 8.79
CA ALA A 161 -14.29 0.25 8.07
C ALA A 161 -15.56 1.08 8.37
N ASN A 162 -16.73 0.44 8.46
CA ASN A 162 -18.02 1.13 8.52
C ASN A 162 -18.25 2.00 9.77
N SER A 163 -17.46 1.82 10.83
CA SER A 163 -17.71 2.45 12.12
C SER A 163 -16.53 3.28 12.65
N ASN A 164 -15.42 3.37 11.92
CA ASN A 164 -14.20 3.96 12.47
C ASN A 164 -13.52 5.01 11.57
N LYS A 165 -13.52 6.26 12.05
CA LYS A 165 -12.83 7.39 11.40
C LYS A 165 -11.32 7.19 11.31
N TRP A 166 -10.72 6.57 12.33
CA TRP A 166 -9.29 6.31 12.39
C TRP A 166 -8.83 5.43 11.21
N ILE A 167 -9.63 4.44 10.82
CA ILE A 167 -9.32 3.58 9.68
C ILE A 167 -9.28 4.38 8.39
N HIS A 168 -10.31 5.18 8.14
CA HIS A 168 -10.40 6.00 6.95
C HIS A 168 -9.23 6.99 6.84
N GLU A 169 -8.86 7.65 7.95
CA GLU A 169 -7.74 8.58 7.98
C GLU A 169 -6.40 7.89 7.67
N ASN A 170 -6.15 6.72 8.29
CA ASN A 170 -4.89 6.00 8.09
C ASN A 170 -4.80 5.37 6.71
N ILE A 171 -5.83 4.65 6.23
CA ILE A 171 -5.77 3.97 4.93
C ILE A 171 -5.63 4.97 3.77
N MET A 172 -6.28 6.14 3.87
CA MET A 172 -6.12 7.23 2.92
C MET A 172 -4.71 7.79 2.96
N SER A 173 -4.19 8.09 4.15
CA SER A 173 -2.83 8.63 4.33
C SER A 173 -1.77 7.67 3.81
N TRP A 174 -1.91 6.37 4.10
CA TRP A 174 -1.02 5.34 3.58
C TRP A 174 -1.08 5.31 2.07
N SER A 175 -2.27 5.21 1.49
CA SER A 175 -2.46 5.13 0.04
C SER A 175 -1.84 6.31 -0.71
N GLU A 176 -1.94 7.52 -0.19
CA GLU A 176 -1.30 8.70 -0.78
C GLU A 176 0.23 8.58 -0.84
N LEU A 177 0.85 8.04 0.20
CA LEU A 177 2.30 7.86 0.31
C LEU A 177 2.82 6.70 -0.57
N LEU A 178 1.99 5.70 -0.88
CA LEU A 178 2.40 4.55 -1.68
C LEU A 178 2.51 4.86 -3.18
N VAL A 179 1.77 5.85 -3.71
CA VAL A 179 1.67 6.10 -5.16
C VAL A 179 3.03 6.31 -5.83
N ALA A 180 3.86 7.19 -5.24
CA ALA A 180 5.14 7.58 -5.84
C ALA A 180 6.17 6.43 -5.85
N PRO A 181 6.43 5.74 -4.72
CA PRO A 181 7.29 4.55 -4.71
C PRO A 181 6.77 3.44 -5.62
N LEU A 182 5.45 3.20 -5.64
CA LEU A 182 4.85 2.18 -6.51
C LEU A 182 5.11 2.45 -7.99
N TYR A 183 4.97 3.71 -8.45
CA TYR A 183 5.30 4.05 -9.83
C TYR A 183 6.74 3.67 -10.16
N ARG A 184 7.70 4.02 -9.28
CA ARG A 184 9.11 3.68 -9.48
C ARG A 184 9.38 2.18 -9.50
N ILE A 185 8.80 1.43 -8.57
CA ILE A 185 8.94 -0.04 -8.50
C ILE A 185 8.38 -0.67 -9.78
N LEU A 186 7.13 -0.36 -10.12
CA LEU A 186 6.44 -1.00 -11.24
C LEU A 186 7.07 -0.68 -12.60
N MET A 187 7.62 0.52 -12.77
CA MET A 187 8.22 0.92 -14.04
C MET A 187 9.67 0.45 -14.23
N ASN A 188 10.43 0.27 -13.14
CA ASN A 188 11.89 0.07 -13.23
C ASN A 188 12.38 -1.27 -12.64
N ALA A 189 11.59 -1.98 -11.84
CA ALA A 189 12.03 -3.22 -11.23
C ALA A 189 11.96 -4.41 -12.19
N GLU A 190 12.65 -5.49 -11.83
CA GLU A 190 12.58 -6.78 -12.52
C GLU A 190 11.17 -7.38 -12.44
N GLU A 191 10.85 -8.24 -13.41
CA GLU A 191 9.52 -8.83 -13.52
C GLU A 191 9.08 -9.60 -12.28
N THR A 192 9.99 -10.32 -11.62
CA THR A 192 9.74 -11.05 -10.37
C THR A 192 9.29 -10.12 -9.24
N THR A 193 9.94 -8.96 -9.11
CA THR A 193 9.56 -7.92 -8.15
C THR A 193 8.22 -7.28 -8.52
N VAL A 194 7.95 -7.05 -9.81
CA VAL A 194 6.66 -6.52 -10.27
C VAL A 194 5.52 -7.50 -9.96
N ILE A 195 5.70 -8.79 -10.24
CA ILE A 195 4.75 -9.86 -9.91
C ILE A 195 4.46 -9.87 -8.41
N HIS A 196 5.51 -9.87 -7.58
CA HIS A 196 5.41 -9.84 -6.12
C HIS A 196 4.67 -8.59 -5.61
N CYS A 197 5.04 -7.41 -6.11
CA CYS A 197 4.36 -6.15 -5.80
C CYS A 197 2.87 -6.20 -6.17
N CYS A 198 2.54 -6.69 -7.37
CA CYS A 198 1.16 -6.85 -7.83
C CYS A 198 0.38 -7.87 -6.99
N HIS A 199 1.03 -8.91 -6.46
CA HIS A 199 0.39 -9.85 -5.53
C HIS A 199 -0.03 -9.15 -4.24
N ILE A 200 0.89 -8.43 -3.59
CA ILE A 200 0.60 -7.73 -2.33
C ILE A 200 -0.46 -6.64 -2.56
N MET A 201 -0.34 -5.86 -3.64
CA MET A 201 -1.31 -4.81 -3.97
C MET A 201 -2.72 -5.35 -4.26
N SER A 202 -2.85 -6.61 -4.68
CA SER A 202 -4.16 -7.23 -4.89
C SER A 202 -4.99 -7.29 -3.60
N TYR A 203 -4.35 -7.46 -2.43
CA TYR A 203 -5.04 -7.44 -1.13
C TYR A 203 -5.56 -6.05 -0.77
N LEU A 204 -4.80 -4.99 -1.07
CA LEU A 204 -5.27 -3.62 -0.88
C LEU A 204 -6.53 -3.36 -1.71
N TYR A 205 -6.57 -3.83 -2.96
CA TYR A 205 -7.79 -3.74 -3.77
C TYR A 205 -8.94 -4.51 -3.15
N MET A 206 -8.72 -5.80 -2.84
CA MET A 206 -9.76 -6.67 -2.33
C MET A 206 -10.43 -6.12 -1.07
N TYR A 207 -9.64 -5.57 -0.15
CA TYR A 207 -10.10 -5.24 1.19
C TYR A 207 -10.32 -3.74 1.44
N ALA A 208 -9.60 -2.86 0.74
CA ALA A 208 -9.58 -1.42 1.04
C ALA A 208 -10.07 -0.51 -0.09
N ALA A 209 -10.54 -1.05 -1.23
CA ALA A 209 -10.94 -0.24 -2.39
C ALA A 209 -11.99 0.83 -2.05
N GLN A 210 -13.03 0.49 -1.28
CA GLN A 210 -14.10 1.41 -0.90
C GLN A 210 -13.60 2.58 -0.04
N GLN A 211 -12.63 2.31 0.85
CA GLN A 211 -12.11 3.32 1.77
C GLN A 211 -11.11 4.26 1.08
N ILE A 212 -10.51 3.83 -0.04
CA ILE A 212 -9.49 4.58 -0.77
C ILE A 212 -10.10 5.36 -1.95
N TYR A 213 -11.21 4.85 -2.52
CA TYR A 213 -11.87 5.49 -3.64
C TYR A 213 -12.61 6.75 -3.21
N LYS A 214 -12.13 7.89 -3.70
CA LYS A 214 -12.86 9.17 -3.63
C LYS A 214 -13.57 9.46 -4.96
N PRO A 215 -14.90 9.62 -4.98
CA PRO A 215 -15.64 10.00 -6.18
C PRO A 215 -15.35 11.46 -6.60
N PRO A 216 -15.71 11.86 -7.83
CA PRO A 216 -15.53 13.23 -8.32
C PRO A 216 -16.20 14.32 -7.45
N SER A 217 -17.23 13.95 -6.70
CA SER A 217 -17.91 14.85 -5.74
C SER A 217 -17.04 15.18 -4.52
N GLU A 218 -16.05 14.36 -4.18
CA GLU A 218 -15.20 14.53 -3.00
C GLU A 218 -13.78 15.00 -3.32
N CYS A 219 -13.27 14.67 -4.51
CA CYS A 219 -12.00 15.22 -4.98
C CYS A 219 -11.90 15.22 -6.50
N ASN A 220 -10.95 16.01 -7.03
CA ASN A 220 -10.51 15.87 -8.42
C ASN A 220 -10.20 14.40 -8.71
N PHE A 221 -10.84 13.84 -9.73
CA PHE A 221 -10.79 12.40 -10.04
C PHE A 221 -9.36 11.84 -10.09
N ASN A 222 -8.43 12.59 -10.70
CA ASN A 222 -7.01 12.21 -10.81
C ASN A 222 -6.22 12.31 -9.49
N ARG A 223 -6.78 12.90 -8.44
CA ARG A 223 -6.17 12.98 -7.10
C ARG A 223 -6.58 11.80 -6.20
N SER A 224 -7.65 11.08 -6.53
CA SER A 224 -8.02 9.85 -5.82
C SER A 224 -6.87 8.84 -5.88
N PRO A 225 -6.32 8.36 -4.73
CA PRO A 225 -5.26 7.36 -4.73
C PRO A 225 -5.67 6.08 -5.45
N PHE A 226 -6.94 5.66 -5.30
CA PHE A 226 -7.46 4.47 -5.97
C PHE A 226 -7.39 4.60 -7.50
N VAL A 227 -7.81 5.74 -8.05
CA VAL A 227 -7.73 6.00 -9.50
C VAL A 227 -6.27 5.99 -9.97
N ARG A 228 -5.35 6.54 -9.17
CA ARG A 228 -3.91 6.50 -9.47
C ARG A 228 -3.40 5.06 -9.45
N PHE A 229 -3.81 4.23 -8.51
CA PHE A 229 -3.48 2.80 -8.52
C PHE A 229 -4.04 2.08 -9.74
N CYS A 230 -5.27 2.38 -10.17
CA CYS A 230 -5.84 1.77 -11.38
C CYS A 230 -5.04 2.10 -12.62
N LYS A 231 -4.58 3.35 -12.75
CA LYS A 231 -3.67 3.74 -13.84
C LYS A 231 -2.35 2.97 -13.77
N LEU A 232 -1.73 2.93 -12.60
CA LEU A 232 -0.41 2.33 -12.41
C LEU A 232 -0.43 0.80 -12.60
N ILE A 233 -1.37 0.11 -11.96
CA ILE A 233 -1.36 -1.34 -11.84
C ILE A 233 -2.24 -1.98 -12.92
N LEU A 234 -3.51 -1.61 -12.99
CA LEU A 234 -4.43 -2.24 -13.93
C LEU A 234 -4.08 -1.83 -15.36
N GLN A 235 -3.97 -0.53 -15.63
CA GLN A 235 -3.80 -0.01 -16.99
C GLN A 235 -2.36 -0.13 -17.48
N ASN A 236 -1.35 0.27 -16.71
CA ASN A 236 0.03 0.30 -17.20
C ASN A 236 0.79 -1.02 -17.02
N VAL A 237 0.32 -1.93 -16.15
CA VAL A 237 1.03 -3.18 -15.84
C VAL A 237 0.21 -4.39 -16.29
N LEU A 238 -0.92 -4.69 -15.63
CA LEU A 238 -1.68 -5.93 -15.90
C LEU A 238 -2.30 -5.96 -17.30
N LEU A 239 -2.77 -4.83 -17.81
CA LEU A 239 -3.32 -4.75 -19.17
C LEU A 239 -2.25 -4.69 -20.27
N MET A 240 -1.05 -4.18 -19.99
CA MET A 240 -0.02 -3.96 -21.01
C MET A 240 1.06 -5.04 -21.05
N ARG A 241 1.30 -5.75 -19.95
CA ARG A 241 2.31 -6.82 -19.87
C ARG A 241 1.66 -8.19 -19.97
N GLU A 242 2.43 -9.16 -20.44
CA GLU A 242 2.04 -10.57 -20.48
C GLU A 242 2.67 -11.30 -19.30
N PHE A 243 1.84 -11.70 -18.34
CA PHE A 243 2.28 -12.41 -17.15
C PHE A 243 1.90 -13.90 -17.22
N PRO A 244 2.57 -14.78 -16.43
CA PRO A 244 2.19 -16.18 -16.33
C PRO A 244 0.71 -16.35 -15.95
N ALA A 245 -0.01 -17.20 -16.67
CA ALA A 245 -1.45 -17.39 -16.47
C ALA A 245 -1.82 -17.78 -15.02
N MET A 246 -0.99 -18.61 -14.38
CA MET A 246 -1.19 -19.02 -12.98
C MET A 246 -1.18 -17.82 -12.02
N PHE A 247 -0.26 -16.88 -12.22
CA PHE A 247 -0.21 -15.66 -11.43
C PHE A 247 -1.45 -14.79 -11.67
N VAL A 248 -1.84 -14.58 -12.93
CA VAL A 248 -3.03 -13.77 -13.26
C VAL A 248 -4.28 -14.38 -12.64
N ARG A 249 -4.45 -15.70 -12.70
CA ARG A 249 -5.57 -16.43 -12.08
C ARG A 249 -5.62 -16.27 -10.57
N GLU A 250 -4.47 -16.15 -9.92
CA GLU A 250 -4.39 -15.95 -8.47
C GLU A 250 -4.77 -14.53 -8.06
N VAL A 251 -4.21 -13.50 -8.73
CA VAL A 251 -4.30 -12.12 -8.23
C VAL A 251 -5.44 -11.31 -8.84
N LEU A 252 -5.81 -11.57 -10.10
CA LEU A 252 -6.81 -10.77 -10.81
C LEU A 252 -8.21 -10.81 -10.15
N PRO A 253 -8.68 -11.95 -9.60
CA PRO A 253 -9.93 -11.97 -8.83
C PRO A 253 -9.95 -10.95 -7.69
N ASN A 254 -8.85 -10.78 -6.95
CA ASN A 254 -8.77 -9.83 -5.84
C ASN A 254 -8.91 -8.36 -6.31
N TYR A 255 -8.25 -8.02 -7.43
CA TYR A 255 -8.42 -6.71 -8.07
C TYR A 255 -9.87 -6.46 -8.48
N MET A 256 -10.51 -7.47 -9.08
CA MET A 256 -11.90 -7.40 -9.51
C MET A 256 -12.86 -7.28 -8.33
N THR A 257 -12.67 -8.03 -7.25
CA THR A 257 -13.45 -7.86 -6.01
C THR A 257 -13.42 -6.41 -5.52
N GLY A 258 -12.23 -5.81 -5.47
CA GLY A 258 -12.07 -4.40 -5.11
C GLY A 258 -12.79 -3.46 -6.07
N MET A 259 -12.59 -3.62 -7.37
CA MET A 259 -13.25 -2.80 -8.39
C MET A 259 -14.77 -2.90 -8.34
N LEU A 260 -15.33 -4.10 -8.19
CA LEU A 260 -16.77 -4.37 -8.20
C LEU A 260 -17.48 -3.98 -6.88
N SER A 261 -16.71 -3.66 -5.84
CA SER A 261 -17.23 -3.05 -4.61
C SER A 261 -17.58 -1.57 -4.76
N LEU A 262 -17.11 -0.92 -5.84
CA LEU A 262 -17.29 0.50 -6.14
C LEU A 262 -18.51 0.74 -7.07
N PRO A 263 -18.99 2.00 -7.20
CA PRO A 263 -20.07 2.34 -8.13
C PRO A 263 -19.61 2.34 -9.60
N VAL A 264 -19.22 1.17 -10.11
CA VAL A 264 -18.68 0.99 -11.47
C VAL A 264 -19.68 1.40 -12.55
N HIS A 265 -20.94 0.99 -12.41
CA HIS A 265 -22.00 1.22 -13.41
C HIS A 265 -22.30 2.72 -13.64
N SER A 266 -22.04 3.57 -12.64
CA SER A 266 -22.29 5.02 -12.70
C SER A 266 -21.01 5.86 -12.81
N THR A 267 -19.83 5.21 -12.85
CA THR A 267 -18.53 5.89 -12.98
C THR A 267 -17.86 5.48 -14.30
N PRO A 268 -17.91 6.32 -15.37
CA PRO A 268 -17.45 5.95 -16.70
C PRO A 268 -16.01 5.43 -16.77
N TYR A 269 -15.09 6.02 -15.99
CA TYR A 269 -13.70 5.53 -15.93
C TYR A 269 -13.60 4.12 -15.35
N LEU A 270 -14.29 3.84 -14.24
CA LEU A 270 -14.24 2.51 -13.61
C LEU A 270 -14.88 1.46 -14.52
N LEU A 271 -16.00 1.80 -15.18
CA LEU A 271 -16.64 0.94 -16.18
C LEU A 271 -15.67 0.60 -17.32
N ARG A 272 -14.92 1.59 -17.82
CA ARG A 272 -13.90 1.36 -18.85
C ARG A 272 -12.80 0.42 -18.37
N VAL A 273 -12.23 0.66 -17.19
CA VAL A 273 -11.17 -0.20 -16.64
C VAL A 273 -11.65 -1.65 -16.46
N VAL A 274 -12.86 -1.84 -15.92
CA VAL A 274 -13.46 -3.18 -15.80
C VAL A 274 -13.68 -3.82 -17.17
N SER A 275 -14.16 -3.04 -18.15
CA SER A 275 -14.36 -3.54 -19.52
C SER A 275 -13.05 -4.00 -20.15
N ASP A 276 -11.98 -3.21 -20.02
CA ASP A 276 -10.66 -3.51 -20.57
C ASP A 276 -10.07 -4.78 -19.92
N VAL A 277 -10.20 -4.92 -18.59
CA VAL A 277 -9.75 -6.12 -17.86
C VAL A 277 -10.50 -7.37 -18.30
N LEU A 278 -11.83 -7.30 -18.39
CA LEU A 278 -12.62 -8.42 -18.87
C LEU A 278 -12.24 -8.76 -20.32
N GLU A 279 -12.23 -7.78 -21.23
CA GLU A 279 -11.90 -8.01 -22.64
C GLU A 279 -10.53 -8.68 -22.81
N LYS A 280 -9.52 -8.32 -22.02
CA LYS A 280 -8.19 -8.95 -22.08
C LYS A 280 -8.20 -10.42 -21.64
N HIS A 281 -8.94 -10.77 -20.59
CA HIS A 281 -8.78 -12.04 -19.88
C HIS A 281 -9.91 -13.06 -20.13
N LEU A 282 -10.88 -12.76 -21.00
CA LEU A 282 -12.01 -13.65 -21.28
C LEU A 282 -11.69 -14.91 -22.10
N ASP A 283 -10.48 -15.04 -22.66
CA ASP A 283 -10.02 -16.27 -23.30
C ASP A 283 -9.60 -17.35 -22.27
N ASP A 284 -9.38 -16.95 -21.02
CA ASP A 284 -9.08 -17.87 -19.93
C ASP A 284 -10.39 -18.40 -19.31
N ASN A 285 -10.72 -19.66 -19.58
CA ASN A 285 -11.96 -20.28 -19.09
C ASN A 285 -12.10 -20.27 -17.57
N PHE A 286 -11.01 -20.34 -16.82
CA PHE A 286 -11.05 -20.32 -15.35
C PHE A 286 -11.45 -18.92 -14.85
N LEU A 287 -10.79 -17.88 -15.37
CA LEU A 287 -11.14 -16.50 -15.05
C LEU A 287 -12.55 -16.14 -15.53
N LYS A 288 -12.96 -16.63 -16.70
CA LYS A 288 -14.30 -16.40 -17.26
C LYS A 288 -15.41 -16.87 -16.31
N GLU A 289 -15.28 -18.06 -15.72
CA GLU A 289 -16.26 -18.57 -14.76
C GLU A 289 -16.26 -17.78 -13.44
N ILE A 290 -15.08 -17.37 -12.95
CA ILE A 290 -14.97 -16.49 -11.76
C ILE A 290 -15.67 -15.15 -12.01
N PHE A 291 -15.37 -14.48 -13.13
CA PHE A 291 -15.98 -13.20 -13.48
C PHE A 291 -17.49 -13.32 -13.68
N LYS A 292 -17.96 -14.44 -14.26
CA LYS A 292 -19.38 -14.72 -14.40
C LYS A 292 -20.07 -14.79 -13.04
N SER A 293 -19.47 -15.50 -12.07
CA SER A 293 -19.99 -15.56 -10.70
C SER A 293 -20.05 -14.17 -10.05
N MET A 294 -18.96 -13.40 -10.13
CA MET A 294 -18.89 -12.06 -9.55
C MET A 294 -19.90 -11.08 -10.16
N LEU A 295 -20.10 -11.12 -11.48
CA LEU A 295 -21.01 -10.21 -12.18
C LEU A 295 -22.49 -10.54 -11.95
N LYS A 296 -22.85 -11.81 -11.74
CA LYS A 296 -24.23 -12.22 -11.45
C LYS A 296 -24.80 -11.54 -10.19
N GLU A 297 -23.94 -11.22 -9.23
CA GLU A 297 -24.31 -10.46 -8.02
C GLU A 297 -24.55 -8.96 -8.29
N LYS A 298 -24.30 -8.49 -9.52
CA LYS A 298 -24.35 -7.06 -9.91
C LYS A 298 -25.13 -6.83 -11.22
N PRO A 299 -26.46 -7.04 -11.27
CA PRO A 299 -27.26 -6.94 -12.51
C PRO A 299 -27.18 -5.59 -13.23
N GLN A 300 -27.09 -4.48 -12.48
CA GLN A 300 -26.93 -3.14 -13.03
C GLN A 300 -25.62 -2.98 -13.81
N LEU A 301 -24.54 -3.62 -13.34
CA LEU A 301 -23.26 -3.59 -14.02
C LEU A 301 -23.27 -4.43 -15.29
N ILE A 302 -23.93 -5.59 -15.30
CA ILE A 302 -24.11 -6.39 -16.52
C ILE A 302 -24.79 -5.55 -17.60
N THR A 303 -25.84 -4.81 -17.23
CA THR A 303 -26.57 -3.93 -18.16
C THR A 303 -25.67 -2.81 -18.69
N ALA A 304 -24.90 -2.15 -17.81
CA ALA A 304 -23.96 -1.11 -18.19
C ALA A 304 -22.87 -1.62 -19.13
N LEU A 305 -22.25 -2.78 -18.81
CA LEU A 305 -21.23 -3.42 -19.65
C LEU A 305 -21.80 -3.83 -21.01
N TYR A 306 -23.01 -4.37 -21.06
CA TYR A 306 -23.69 -4.70 -22.32
C TYR A 306 -23.87 -3.45 -23.18
N ALA A 307 -24.39 -2.37 -22.61
CA ALA A 307 -24.62 -1.11 -23.31
C ALA A 307 -23.33 -0.42 -23.76
N SER A 308 -22.23 -0.55 -23.00
CA SER A 308 -20.94 0.05 -23.34
C SER A 308 -20.08 -0.79 -24.27
N SER A 309 -20.36 -2.09 -24.39
CA SER A 309 -19.57 -3.01 -25.21
C SER A 309 -19.91 -2.92 -26.70
N LYS A 310 -18.88 -3.03 -27.56
CA LYS A 310 -19.08 -3.06 -29.01
C LYS A 310 -19.56 -4.45 -29.43
N VAL A 311 -20.61 -4.52 -30.25
CA VAL A 311 -21.13 -5.78 -30.78
C VAL A 311 -20.02 -6.60 -31.44
N GLY A 312 -19.98 -7.90 -31.14
CA GLY A 312 -18.98 -8.83 -31.66
C GLY A 312 -17.67 -8.90 -30.87
N THR A 313 -17.47 -8.06 -29.85
CA THR A 313 -16.33 -8.18 -28.92
C THR A 313 -16.50 -9.36 -27.97
N ARG A 314 -15.40 -9.81 -27.34
CA ARG A 314 -15.46 -10.92 -26.36
C ARG A 314 -16.30 -10.52 -25.16
N LEU A 315 -16.16 -9.28 -24.69
CA LEU A 315 -16.98 -8.73 -23.62
C LEU A 315 -18.46 -8.76 -23.97
N PHE A 316 -18.87 -8.27 -25.15
CA PHE A 316 -20.28 -8.30 -25.59
C PHE A 316 -20.85 -9.72 -25.58
N ASN A 317 -20.11 -10.68 -26.14
CA ASN A 317 -20.52 -12.09 -26.18
C ASN A 317 -20.60 -12.69 -24.77
N PHE A 318 -19.66 -12.35 -23.90
CA PHE A 318 -19.66 -12.82 -22.52
C PHE A 318 -20.85 -12.28 -21.73
N VAL A 319 -21.09 -10.96 -21.72
CA VAL A 319 -22.18 -10.38 -20.92
C VAL A 319 -23.57 -10.73 -21.46
N SER A 320 -23.71 -10.93 -22.78
CA SER A 320 -24.97 -11.40 -23.36
C SER A 320 -25.35 -12.80 -22.89
N GLN A 321 -24.37 -13.69 -22.67
CA GLN A 321 -24.59 -15.03 -22.11
C GLN A 321 -24.97 -15.04 -20.62
N ILE A 322 -24.67 -13.96 -19.87
CA ILE A 322 -25.02 -13.84 -18.45
C ILE A 322 -26.42 -13.26 -18.28
N LYS A 323 -26.87 -12.43 -19.24
CA LYS A 323 -28.17 -11.76 -19.19
C LYS A 323 -29.36 -12.71 -19.39
N VAL A 324 -29.11 -13.92 -19.88
CA VAL A 324 -30.09 -15.03 -20.03
C VAL A 324 -30.27 -15.77 -18.71
#